data_AF-K7S7V2-F1
#
_entry.id   AF-K7S7V2-F1
#
_cell.length_a   1.000
_cell.length_b   1.000
_cell.length_c   1.000
_cell.angle_alpha   90.00
_cell.angle_beta   90.00
_cell.angle_gamma   90.00
#
_symmetry.space_group_name_H-M   'P 1'
#
loop_
_entity.id
_entity.type
_entity.pdbx_description
1 polymer ?
#
loop_
_entity_poly.entity_id
_entity_poly.type
_entity_poly.pdbx_seq_one_letter_code
_entity_poly.pdbx_strand_id
1 'polypeptide(L)' 'MWGGMTERERRRLLRERPGVTCWRDVLESEFDEDEVQRQQAASE' A
#
# COMPACT_ATOMS: atom_id res chain seq x y z
N MET A 1 -12.48 -6.80 9.26
CA MET A 1 -11.33 -5.89 9.08
C MET A 1 -10.08 -6.74 9.12
N TRP A 2 -9.49 -7.09 7.96
CA TRP A 2 -8.33 -7.97 7.89
C TRP A 2 -7.10 -7.12 7.61
N GLY A 3 -6.23 -6.94 8.62
CA GLY A 3 -4.90 -6.32 8.45
C GLY A 3 -4.90 -4.80 8.22
N GLY A 4 -5.71 -4.04 8.97
CA GLY A 4 -5.63 -2.57 9.01
C GLY A 4 -6.42 -1.81 7.93
N MET A 5 -6.75 -2.46 6.81
CA MET A 5 -7.50 -1.83 5.72
C MET A 5 -9.00 -2.19 5.79
N THR A 6 -9.88 -1.18 5.77
CA THR A 6 -11.33 -1.41 5.68
C THR A 6 -11.74 -1.81 4.26
N GLU A 7 -12.88 -2.48 4.12
CA GLU A 7 -13.46 -2.81 2.80
C GLU A 7 -13.73 -1.55 1.95
N ARG A 8 -13.96 -0.42 2.63
CA ARG A 8 -14.16 0.90 2.02
C ARG A 8 -12.89 1.40 1.35
N GLU A 9 -11.77 1.25 2.06
CA GLU A 9 -10.44 1.60 1.55
C GLU A 9 -10.04 0.65 0.42
N ARG A 10 -10.33 -0.65 0.52
CA ARG A 10 -10.15 -1.58 -0.61
C ARG A 10 -10.91 -1.16 -1.86
N ARG A 11 -12.20 -0.82 -1.74
CA ARG A 11 -13.00 -0.34 -2.88
C ARG A 11 -12.51 0.99 -3.42
N ARG A 12 -11.95 1.87 -2.58
CA ARG A 12 -11.36 3.13 -3.03
C ARG A 12 -10.08 2.87 -3.82
N LEU A 13 -9.23 1.99 -3.33
CA LEU A 13 -7.96 1.64 -3.94
C LEU A 13 -8.15 0.99 -5.32
N LEU A 14 -9.07 0.02 -5.45
CA LEU A 14 -9.41 -0.59 -6.74
C LEU A 14 -10.06 0.39 -7.73
N ARG A 15 -10.72 1.45 -7.24
CA ARG A 15 -11.27 2.52 -8.10
C ARG A 15 -10.21 3.50 -8.57
N GLU A 16 -9.29 3.89 -7.70
CA GLU A 16 -8.23 4.84 -8.03
C GLU A 16 -7.14 4.19 -8.91
N ARG A 17 -6.96 2.87 -8.79
CA ARG A 17 -5.94 2.12 -9.53
C ARG A 17 -6.55 0.89 -10.22
N PRO A 18 -7.19 1.05 -11.39
CA PRO A 18 -7.84 -0.05 -12.11
C PRO A 18 -6.86 -1.12 -12.66
N GLY A 19 -5.55 -0.83 -12.68
CA GLY A 19 -4.51 -1.82 -13.02
C GLY A 19 -4.13 -2.76 -11.87
N VAL A 20 -4.64 -2.50 -10.66
CA VAL A 20 -4.39 -3.34 -9.49
C VAL A 20 -5.50 -4.37 -9.40
N THR A 21 -5.16 -5.62 -9.66
CA THR A 21 -6.10 -6.76 -9.51
C THR A 21 -6.09 -7.37 -8.11
N CYS A 22 -5.10 -7.04 -7.28
CA CYS A 22 -4.93 -7.60 -5.95
C CYS A 22 -4.48 -6.50 -4.97
N TRP A 23 -5.30 -6.23 -3.96
CA TRP A 23 -5.03 -5.20 -2.95
C TRP A 23 -3.82 -5.53 -2.06
N ARG A 24 -3.40 -6.80 -2.02
CA ARG A 24 -2.24 -7.24 -1.23
C ARG A 24 -0.92 -6.81 -1.88
N ASP A 25 -0.81 -6.89 -3.20
CA ASP A 25 0.38 -6.43 -3.93
C ASP A 25 0.64 -4.94 -3.74
N VAL A 26 -0.42 -4.13 -3.61
CA VAL A 26 -0.28 -2.69 -3.33
C VAL A 26 0.17 -2.43 -1.91
N LEU A 27 -0.28 -3.25 -0.96
CA LEU A 27 0.21 -3.14 0.40
C LEU A 27 1.68 -3.56 0.47
N GLU A 28 2.06 -4.68 -0.15
CA GLU A 28 3.47 -5.09 -0.19
C GLU A 28 4.35 -4.03 -0.86
N SER A 29 3.93 -3.41 -1.97
CA SER A 29 4.72 -2.34 -2.59
C SER A 29 4.83 -1.11 -1.69
N GLU A 30 3.76 -0.69 -1.02
CA GLU A 30 3.77 0.51 -0.18
C GLU A 30 4.53 0.31 1.13
N PHE A 31 4.54 -0.91 1.67
CA PHE A 31 5.42 -1.27 2.79
C PHE A 31 6.90 -1.28 2.38
N ASP A 32 7.23 -1.77 1.19
CA ASP A 32 8.60 -1.76 0.66
C ASP A 32 9.09 -0.32 0.42
N GLU A 33 8.24 0.53 -0.17
CA GLU A 33 8.54 1.94 -0.42
C GLU A 33 8.71 2.74 0.89
N ASP A 34 7.84 2.56 1.90
CA ASP A 34 7.96 3.25 3.19
C ASP A 34 9.24 2.84 3.94
N GLU A 35 9.63 1.57 3.84
CA GLU A 35 10.85 1.06 4.46
C GLU A 35 12.11 1.63 3.76
N VAL A 36 12.14 1.63 2.43
CA VAL A 36 13.22 2.26 1.66
C VAL A 36 13.31 3.76 1.96
N GLN A 37 12.17 4.44 2.04
CA GLN A 37 12.10 5.87 2.29
C GLN A 37 12.50 6.22 3.73
N ARG A 38 12.18 5.37 4.72
CA ARG A 38 12.71 5.47 6.09
C ARG A 38 14.22 5.26 6.15
N GLN A 39 14.75 4.31 5.41
CA GLN A 39 16.20 4.05 5.39
C GLN A 39 16.97 5.21 4.74
N GLN A 40 16.39 5.85 3.72
CA GLN A 40 16.94 7.05 3.09
C GLN A 40 16.86 8.26 4.04
N ALA A 41 15.73 8.51 4.69
CA ALA A 41 15.58 9.59 5.66
C ALA A 41 16.43 9.41 6.93
N ALA A 42 16.84 8.18 7.25
CA ALA A 42 17.78 7.89 8.33
C ALA A 42 19.26 8.00 7.91
N SER A 43 19.52 8.10 6.59
CA SER A 43 20.86 8.25 6.02
C SER A 43 21.20 9.69 5.59
N GLU A 44 20.23 10.62 5.62
CA GLU A 44 20.42 12.08 5.51
C GLU A 44 20.42 12.75 6.90
#